data_AF-A0A7W9WPV5-F1
#
_entry.id   AF-A0A7W9WPV5-F1
#
_cell.length_a   1.000
_cell.length_b   1.000
_cell.length_c   1.000
_cell.angle_alpha   90.00
_cell.angle_beta   90.00
_cell.angle_gamma   90.00
#
_symmetry.space_group_name_H-M   'P 1'
#
loop_
_entity.id
_entity.type
_entity.pdbx_description
1 polymer ?
#
loop_
_entity_poly.entity_id
_entity_poly.type
_entity_poly.pdbx_seq_one_letter_code
_entity_poly.pdbx_strand_id
1 'polypeptide(L)'
;MKLVVMHYLRSLRERDELDAILPDLLAESGFEVLTRPRRGTRQAGVDVAAVGPNPDRDGTRSLFLFTIKSGDLTREHWDTGQQAVRPSLNEVLDDYIPNRIPPHFADLPVVICVCMGGEMREDVRAQWSGYCRANEKANVHFAEWNGDRLSDLILSGMLRAELIESENRGLFQKALAMLDQPDVAYRHFRQLLNVIFTEPKSQAERTRQLRKAYLCLWILFVWARDTDNLEAAYRASELVLLRSWPHCDSTRLRRGAAQQERLAHFDQVFKLHLIIARLLLVEKIGPFADKRYALSMAVNSRYAVDINIALFETLGRLSLHGLWLDAISAGGDAAFAQAMSEGADEALNIAIGMLNANPALAVPVRDDFTIELALFMRLADVRGRLSNVADYIRSMSDHLCYGLRARRHYPTPTTEYRDVLSHPRERSDAYFEEHTRAGILYTFVLAWLAMIGDQERAEQLRSTLLEYAPHMTHQIWIPDARTDEVFWDGDRDHGVSVPGLPLNDSLEAVFSLLNRVMKEYPLDERISAVRNHLTPIFLMACRHYRMPVPPHVWQGQKRSSPDSTVSDQRVPDTEKQQSQGG
;
A
#
# COMPACT_ATOMS: atom_id res chain seq x y z
N MET A 1 -16.80 -11.59 -20.01
CA MET A 1 -15.43 -11.58 -19.44
C MET A 1 -14.41 -11.10 -20.46
N LYS A 2 -14.34 -11.65 -21.69
CA LYS A 2 -13.48 -11.11 -22.76
C LYS A 2 -13.63 -9.59 -22.95
N LEU A 3 -14.86 -9.10 -23.09
CA LEU A 3 -15.14 -7.66 -23.14
C LEU A 3 -14.63 -6.86 -21.93
N VAL A 4 -14.69 -7.42 -20.72
CA VAL A 4 -14.21 -6.77 -19.49
C VAL A 4 -12.70 -6.64 -19.49
N VAL A 5 -12.01 -7.71 -19.91
CA VAL A 5 -10.55 -7.74 -20.05
C VAL A 5 -10.08 -6.85 -21.20
N MET A 6 -10.80 -6.83 -22.32
CA MET A 6 -10.50 -5.92 -23.43
C MET A 6 -10.69 -4.45 -23.04
N HIS A 7 -11.75 -4.12 -22.30
CA HIS A 7 -11.93 -2.76 -21.76
C HIS A 7 -10.75 -2.39 -20.85
N TYR A 8 -10.40 -3.28 -19.92
CA TYR A 8 -9.22 -3.12 -19.07
C TYR A 8 -7.97 -2.83 -19.89
N LEU A 9 -7.63 -3.69 -20.86
CA LEU A 9 -6.44 -3.55 -21.69
C LEU A 9 -6.44 -2.24 -22.47
N ARG A 10 -7.58 -1.84 -23.05
CA ARG A 10 -7.71 -0.61 -23.83
C ARG A 10 -7.54 0.65 -22.96
N SER A 11 -7.94 0.59 -21.70
CA SER A 11 -7.75 1.67 -20.72
C SER A 11 -6.33 1.73 -20.15
N LEU A 12 -5.44 0.78 -20.44
CA LEU A 12 -4.07 0.80 -19.95
C LEU A 12 -3.22 1.87 -20.64
N ARG A 13 -2.45 2.59 -19.83
CA ARG A 13 -1.36 3.46 -20.28
C ARG A 13 -0.13 2.61 -20.65
N GLU A 14 0.77 3.21 -21.42
CA GLU A 14 1.95 2.52 -21.96
C GLU A 14 2.93 2.18 -20.84
N ARG A 15 3.23 3.17 -19.99
CA ARG A 15 4.21 3.08 -18.91
C ARG A 15 3.56 2.79 -17.57
N ASP A 16 4.25 1.99 -16.78
CA ASP A 16 3.86 1.58 -15.44
C ASP A 16 2.50 0.82 -15.38
N GLU A 17 1.96 0.39 -16.54
CA GLU A 17 0.70 -0.37 -16.65
C GLU A 17 0.82 -1.56 -17.62
N LEU A 18 0.69 -1.36 -18.94
CA LEU A 18 0.74 -2.47 -19.92
C LEU A 18 2.12 -3.15 -19.96
N ASP A 19 3.19 -2.34 -19.86
CA ASP A 19 4.57 -2.79 -19.75
C ASP A 19 4.87 -3.57 -18.44
N ALA A 20 4.14 -3.28 -17.37
CA ALA A 20 4.27 -3.97 -16.08
C ALA A 20 3.61 -5.36 -16.09
N ILE A 21 2.49 -5.54 -16.81
CA ILE A 21 1.74 -6.80 -16.84
C ILE A 21 2.22 -7.77 -17.92
N LEU A 22 2.67 -7.27 -19.07
CA LEU A 22 3.01 -8.10 -20.23
C LEU A 22 4.06 -9.19 -19.91
N PRO A 23 5.15 -8.91 -19.16
CA PRO A 23 6.11 -9.93 -18.76
C PRO A 23 5.47 -11.12 -18.04
N ASP A 24 4.53 -10.86 -17.13
CA ASP A 24 3.92 -11.94 -16.36
C ASP A 24 2.92 -12.73 -17.23
N LEU A 25 2.21 -12.07 -18.16
CA LEU A 25 1.36 -12.74 -19.15
C LEU A 25 2.14 -13.68 -20.06
N LEU A 26 3.31 -13.23 -20.52
CA LEU A 26 4.22 -14.03 -21.34
C LEU A 26 4.74 -15.24 -20.55
N ALA A 27 5.19 -15.04 -19.31
CA ALA A 27 5.68 -16.11 -18.45
C ALA A 27 4.63 -17.22 -18.25
N GLU A 28 3.38 -16.85 -18.01
CA GLU A 28 2.26 -17.80 -17.85
C GLU A 28 1.86 -18.49 -19.16
N SER A 29 2.20 -17.88 -20.30
CA SER A 29 1.99 -18.45 -21.63
C SER A 29 3.16 -19.33 -22.09
N GLY A 30 4.13 -19.61 -21.21
CA GLY A 30 5.27 -20.49 -21.48
C GLY A 30 6.47 -19.80 -22.10
N PHE A 31 6.55 -18.46 -22.04
CA PHE A 31 7.70 -17.70 -22.51
C PHE A 31 8.75 -17.51 -21.41
N GLU A 32 10.02 -17.50 -21.80
CA GLU A 32 11.16 -17.09 -20.99
C GLU A 32 11.38 -15.58 -21.20
N VAL A 33 11.07 -14.76 -20.19
CA VAL A 33 11.25 -13.30 -20.26
C VAL A 33 12.71 -12.94 -20.00
N LEU A 34 13.36 -12.34 -21.00
CA LEU A 34 14.78 -11.96 -20.96
C LEU A 34 14.99 -10.56 -20.37
N THR A 35 14.18 -9.60 -20.79
CA THR A 35 14.25 -8.21 -20.33
C THR A 35 12.88 -7.69 -19.92
N ARG A 36 12.86 -7.02 -18.77
CA ARG A 36 11.73 -6.23 -18.27
C ARG A 36 12.02 -4.73 -18.51
N PRO A 37 10.98 -3.88 -18.60
CA PRO A 37 11.15 -2.43 -18.79
C PRO A 37 12.03 -1.82 -17.69
N ARG A 38 12.95 -0.92 -18.04
CA ARG A 38 13.84 -0.21 -17.09
C ARG A 38 13.82 1.29 -17.33
N ARG A 39 13.77 2.10 -16.26
CA ARG A 39 13.84 3.57 -16.34
C ARG A 39 15.25 4.06 -16.69
N GLY A 40 15.34 5.07 -17.55
CA GLY A 40 16.55 5.90 -17.75
C GLY A 40 17.59 5.39 -18.75
N THR A 41 17.47 4.17 -19.27
CA THR A 41 18.38 3.64 -20.31
C THR A 41 17.67 3.52 -21.66
N ARG A 42 18.31 3.95 -22.75
CA ARG A 42 17.79 3.78 -24.11
C ARG A 42 17.66 2.29 -24.43
N GLN A 43 16.43 1.81 -24.61
CA GLN A 43 16.11 0.40 -24.83
C GLN A 43 16.04 0.00 -26.32
N ALA A 44 16.53 0.87 -27.22
CA ALA A 44 16.60 0.61 -28.66
C ALA A 44 15.28 0.09 -29.25
N GLY A 45 14.18 0.74 -28.90
CA GLY A 45 12.83 0.38 -29.35
C GLY A 45 12.18 -0.87 -28.75
N VAL A 46 12.88 -1.63 -27.88
CA VAL A 46 12.35 -2.86 -27.25
C VAL A 46 12.05 -2.64 -25.77
N ASP A 47 10.77 -2.71 -25.41
CA ASP A 47 10.32 -2.58 -24.01
C ASP A 47 10.42 -3.92 -23.25
N VAL A 48 10.07 -5.02 -23.92
CA VAL A 48 10.14 -6.40 -23.38
C VAL A 48 10.75 -7.32 -24.43
N ALA A 49 11.65 -8.22 -24.01
CA ALA A 49 12.13 -9.31 -24.87
C ALA A 49 11.87 -10.65 -24.20
N ALA A 50 11.39 -11.63 -24.97
CA ALA A 50 11.08 -12.95 -24.46
C ALA A 50 11.31 -14.04 -25.51
N VAL A 51 11.64 -15.25 -25.09
CA VAL A 51 11.77 -16.41 -25.98
C VAL A 51 10.64 -17.38 -25.70
N GLY A 52 9.93 -17.80 -26.73
CA GLY A 52 8.79 -18.70 -26.55
C GLY A 52 8.28 -19.31 -27.85
N PRO A 53 7.24 -20.15 -27.77
CA PRO A 53 6.63 -20.75 -28.95
C PRO A 53 5.90 -19.70 -29.78
N ASN A 54 6.10 -19.70 -31.10
CA ASN A 54 5.36 -18.84 -32.01
C ASN A 54 4.07 -19.54 -32.49
N PRO A 55 2.88 -19.14 -31.99
CA PRO A 55 1.63 -19.77 -32.39
C PRO A 55 1.29 -19.52 -33.87
N ASP A 56 1.82 -18.44 -34.47
CA ASP A 56 1.61 -18.13 -35.89
C ASP A 56 2.54 -18.96 -36.80
N ARG A 57 3.41 -19.79 -36.21
CA ARG A 57 4.37 -20.68 -36.90
C ARG A 57 4.54 -22.03 -36.21
N ASP A 58 3.44 -22.74 -36.00
CA ASP A 58 3.41 -24.12 -35.48
C ASP A 58 4.18 -24.32 -34.16
N GLY A 59 4.27 -23.28 -33.32
CA GLY A 59 4.97 -23.33 -32.04
C GLY A 59 6.50 -23.25 -32.13
N THR A 60 7.07 -22.88 -33.28
CA THR A 60 8.52 -22.70 -33.42
C THR A 60 9.08 -21.74 -32.38
N ARG A 61 10.13 -22.17 -31.67
CA ARG A 61 10.79 -21.36 -30.64
C ARG A 61 11.42 -20.13 -31.31
N SER A 62 10.94 -18.95 -30.93
CA SER A 62 11.33 -17.66 -31.55
C SER A 62 11.67 -16.62 -30.48
N LEU A 63 12.50 -15.65 -30.84
CA LEU A 63 12.80 -14.47 -30.02
C LEU A 63 11.78 -13.36 -30.33
N PHE A 64 11.01 -12.95 -29.34
CA PHE A 64 10.02 -11.90 -29.44
C PHE A 64 10.58 -10.60 -28.86
N LEU A 65 10.53 -9.53 -29.67
CA LEU A 65 10.92 -8.17 -29.28
C LEU A 65 9.67 -7.30 -29.30
N PHE A 66 9.18 -6.92 -28.12
CA PHE A 66 7.94 -6.16 -27.97
C PHE A 66 8.22 -4.67 -27.87
N THR A 67 7.56 -3.91 -28.74
CA THR A 67 7.39 -2.46 -28.63
C THR A 67 5.95 -2.21 -28.17
N ILE A 68 5.77 -1.62 -27.00
CA ILE A 68 4.49 -1.48 -26.30
C ILE A 68 3.91 -0.09 -26.56
N LYS A 69 2.61 0.00 -26.82
CA LYS A 69 1.87 1.25 -27.05
C LYS A 69 0.53 1.22 -26.33
N SER A 70 0.09 2.37 -25.82
CA SER A 70 -1.20 2.49 -25.13
C SER A 70 -2.39 2.64 -26.09
N GLY A 71 -3.55 2.12 -25.68
CA GLY A 71 -4.81 2.33 -26.38
C GLY A 71 -4.81 1.87 -27.83
N ASP A 72 -5.55 2.60 -28.67
CA ASP A 72 -5.63 2.35 -30.11
C ASP A 72 -4.48 3.03 -30.85
N LEU A 73 -3.87 2.33 -31.82
CA LEU A 73 -2.90 2.96 -32.72
C LEU A 73 -3.65 3.68 -33.83
N THR A 74 -3.44 4.98 -33.87
CA THR A 74 -3.96 5.91 -34.88
C THR A 74 -2.80 6.49 -35.70
N ARG A 75 -3.12 7.19 -36.80
CA ARG A 75 -2.10 7.79 -37.68
C ARG A 75 -1.11 8.71 -36.95
N GLU A 76 -1.53 9.37 -35.90
CA GLU A 76 -0.68 10.28 -35.10
C GLU A 76 0.47 9.52 -34.42
N HIS A 77 0.24 8.26 -34.02
CA HIS A 77 1.21 7.42 -33.33
C HIS A 77 2.25 6.78 -34.27
N TRP A 78 2.05 6.86 -35.58
CA TRP A 78 2.88 6.12 -36.53
C TRP A 78 4.28 6.72 -36.70
N ASP A 79 4.35 8.02 -37.03
CA ASP A 79 5.60 8.73 -37.35
C ASP A 79 5.90 9.91 -36.40
N THR A 80 4.93 10.38 -35.61
CA THR A 80 5.06 11.67 -34.91
C THR A 80 5.33 11.50 -33.41
N GLY A 81 6.43 12.09 -32.93
CA GLY A 81 6.80 12.13 -31.52
C GLY A 81 7.89 11.14 -31.12
N GLN A 82 8.47 11.31 -29.93
CA GLN A 82 9.55 10.45 -29.41
C GLN A 82 9.11 9.00 -29.13
N GLN A 83 7.80 8.74 -29.06
CA GLN A 83 7.22 7.42 -28.77
C GLN A 83 6.46 6.85 -29.96
N ALA A 84 6.73 7.34 -31.17
CA ALA A 84 6.09 6.85 -32.38
C ALA A 84 6.53 5.43 -32.73
N VAL A 85 5.64 4.67 -33.35
CA VAL A 85 5.85 3.25 -33.66
C VAL A 85 7.01 3.04 -34.63
N ARG A 86 7.02 3.73 -35.76
CA ARG A 86 8.02 3.50 -36.81
C ARG A 86 9.45 3.82 -36.35
N PRO A 87 9.73 4.94 -35.67
CA PRO A 87 11.06 5.18 -35.11
C PRO A 87 11.51 4.08 -34.15
N SER A 88 10.62 3.59 -33.26
CA SER A 88 10.96 2.49 -32.36
C SER A 88 11.30 1.21 -33.13
N LEU A 89 10.51 0.84 -34.14
CA LEU A 89 10.78 -0.34 -34.98
C LEU A 89 12.11 -0.22 -35.74
N ASN A 90 12.45 0.98 -36.21
CA ASN A 90 13.75 1.22 -36.83
C ASN A 90 14.89 1.04 -35.82
N GLU A 91 14.75 1.52 -34.58
CA GLU A 91 15.75 1.26 -33.54
C GLU A 91 15.92 -0.24 -33.24
N VAL A 92 14.83 -1.02 -33.29
CA VAL A 92 14.92 -2.49 -33.13
C VAL A 92 15.77 -3.11 -34.24
N LEU A 93 15.55 -2.69 -35.49
CA LEU A 93 16.27 -3.20 -36.66
C LEU A 93 17.74 -2.74 -36.71
N ASP A 94 17.99 -1.48 -36.38
CA ASP A 94 19.27 -0.81 -36.61
C ASP A 94 20.22 -0.92 -35.41
N ASP A 95 19.70 -1.04 -34.18
CA ASP A 95 20.50 -1.14 -32.95
C ASP A 95 20.25 -2.45 -32.19
N TYR A 96 19.01 -2.80 -31.88
CA TYR A 96 18.75 -3.93 -30.97
C TYR A 96 19.19 -5.27 -31.56
N ILE A 97 18.71 -5.62 -32.76
CA ILE A 97 19.02 -6.90 -33.41
C ILE A 97 20.53 -7.07 -33.63
N PRO A 98 21.26 -6.08 -34.20
CA PRO A 98 22.69 -6.24 -34.46
C PRO A 98 23.56 -6.29 -33.20
N ASN A 99 23.19 -5.54 -32.15
CA ASN A 99 24.13 -5.25 -31.05
C ASN A 99 23.73 -5.85 -29.69
N ARG A 100 22.47 -6.25 -29.49
CA ARG A 100 21.92 -6.54 -28.15
C ARG A 100 21.35 -7.95 -27.97
N ILE A 101 21.19 -8.73 -29.03
CA ILE A 101 20.77 -10.13 -28.92
C ILE A 101 21.92 -10.98 -28.35
N PRO A 102 21.70 -11.71 -27.25
CA PRO A 102 22.72 -12.62 -26.71
C PRO A 102 23.12 -13.70 -27.74
N PRO A 103 24.41 -14.09 -27.84
CA PRO A 103 24.88 -15.02 -28.86
C PRO A 103 24.14 -16.37 -28.91
N HIS A 104 23.66 -16.86 -27.75
CA HIS A 104 22.92 -18.12 -27.65
C HIS A 104 21.47 -18.05 -28.17
N PHE A 105 20.99 -16.86 -28.54
CA PHE A 105 19.69 -16.64 -29.20
C PHE A 105 19.82 -16.14 -30.64
N ALA A 106 21.04 -15.96 -31.16
CA ALA A 106 21.28 -15.38 -32.48
C ALA A 106 20.68 -16.19 -33.64
N ASP A 107 20.58 -17.52 -33.48
CA ASP A 107 20.04 -18.43 -34.49
C ASP A 107 18.50 -18.56 -34.44
N LEU A 108 17.84 -17.95 -33.44
CA LEU A 108 16.38 -18.01 -33.34
C LEU A 108 15.72 -17.05 -34.34
N PRO A 109 14.59 -17.43 -34.95
CA PRO A 109 13.76 -16.50 -35.70
C PRO A 109 13.34 -15.34 -34.79
N VAL A 110 13.48 -14.10 -35.29
CA VAL A 110 13.10 -12.89 -34.56
C VAL A 110 11.71 -12.45 -34.98
N VAL A 111 10.85 -12.15 -34.02
CA VAL A 111 9.51 -11.60 -34.22
C VAL A 111 9.41 -10.26 -33.51
N ILE A 112 9.37 -9.17 -34.28
CA ILE A 112 9.16 -7.82 -33.78
C ILE A 112 7.66 -7.59 -33.62
N CYS A 113 7.22 -7.40 -32.39
CA CYS A 113 5.82 -7.29 -32.03
C CYS A 113 5.46 -5.86 -31.64
N VAL A 114 4.49 -5.27 -32.35
CA VAL A 114 3.81 -4.08 -31.83
C VAL A 114 2.69 -4.56 -30.92
N CYS A 115 2.85 -4.31 -29.62
CA CYS A 115 1.94 -4.73 -28.57
C CYS A 115 1.12 -3.54 -28.06
N MET A 116 -0.18 -3.72 -27.95
CA MET A 116 -1.09 -2.62 -27.63
C MET A 116 -2.37 -3.10 -26.97
N GLY A 117 -2.86 -2.28 -26.04
CA GLY A 117 -4.08 -2.60 -25.28
C GLY A 117 -5.38 -2.47 -26.08
N GLY A 118 -5.41 -1.57 -27.07
CA GLY A 118 -6.52 -1.37 -27.98
C GLY A 118 -6.33 -2.06 -29.33
N GLU A 119 -6.80 -1.44 -30.41
CA GLU A 119 -6.71 -1.98 -31.77
C GLU A 119 -5.87 -1.08 -32.69
N MET A 120 -5.25 -1.68 -33.70
CA MET A 120 -4.66 -0.93 -34.80
C MET A 120 -5.76 -0.47 -35.75
N ARG A 121 -6.04 0.85 -35.74
CA ARG A 121 -7.10 1.45 -36.56
C ARG A 121 -6.77 1.37 -38.06
N GLU A 122 -7.84 1.36 -38.86
CA GLU A 122 -7.77 1.19 -40.31
C GLU A 122 -6.90 2.24 -41.02
N ASP A 123 -6.82 3.46 -40.47
CA ASP A 123 -6.02 4.57 -40.98
C ASP A 123 -4.50 4.33 -40.88
N VAL A 124 -4.04 3.37 -40.06
CA VAL A 124 -2.62 2.96 -39.93
C VAL A 124 -2.32 1.63 -40.62
N ARG A 125 -3.32 0.78 -40.86
CA ARG A 125 -3.15 -0.58 -41.39
C ARG A 125 -2.33 -0.62 -42.68
N ALA A 126 -2.56 0.32 -43.59
CA ALA A 126 -1.84 0.41 -44.85
C ALA A 126 -0.34 0.73 -44.63
N GLN A 127 -0.03 1.61 -43.68
CA GLN A 127 1.33 2.01 -43.33
C GLN A 127 2.07 0.86 -42.64
N TRP A 128 1.42 0.19 -41.68
CA TRP A 128 1.92 -1.01 -41.02
C TRP A 128 2.23 -2.12 -42.02
N SER A 129 1.27 -2.45 -42.89
CA SER A 129 1.44 -3.50 -43.90
C SER A 129 2.56 -3.16 -44.90
N GLY A 130 2.65 -1.89 -45.30
CA GLY A 130 3.73 -1.39 -46.14
C GLY A 130 5.10 -1.52 -45.47
N TYR A 131 5.19 -1.16 -44.19
CA TYR A 131 6.41 -1.26 -43.40
C TYR A 131 6.86 -2.71 -43.20
N CYS A 132 5.94 -3.61 -42.85
CA CYS A 132 6.21 -5.03 -42.71
C CYS A 132 6.80 -5.59 -44.00
N ARG A 133 6.11 -5.39 -45.14
CA ARG A 133 6.59 -5.88 -46.45
C ARG A 133 7.96 -5.35 -46.85
N ALA A 134 8.29 -4.12 -46.47
CA ALA A 134 9.56 -3.51 -46.81
C ALA A 134 10.74 -4.00 -45.94
N ASN A 135 10.47 -4.45 -44.71
CA ASN A 135 11.51 -4.76 -43.73
C ASN A 135 11.56 -6.24 -43.30
N GLU A 136 10.58 -7.04 -43.71
CA GLU A 136 10.54 -8.47 -43.42
C GLU A 136 11.69 -9.21 -44.12
N LYS A 137 12.35 -10.12 -43.39
CA LYS A 137 13.49 -10.90 -43.87
C LYS A 137 13.25 -12.38 -43.60
N ALA A 138 14.14 -13.24 -44.11
CA ALA A 138 14.03 -14.70 -43.89
C ALA A 138 13.98 -15.09 -42.40
N ASN A 139 14.64 -14.32 -41.53
CA ASN A 139 14.74 -14.57 -40.09
C ASN A 139 14.13 -13.45 -39.21
N VAL A 140 13.51 -12.42 -39.80
CA VAL A 140 12.89 -11.30 -39.05
C VAL A 140 11.46 -11.10 -39.54
N HIS A 141 10.51 -11.23 -38.62
CA HIS A 141 9.07 -11.15 -38.88
C HIS A 141 8.41 -10.09 -38.01
N PHE A 142 7.24 -9.62 -38.44
CA PHE A 142 6.45 -8.64 -37.72
C PHE A 142 5.13 -9.26 -37.27
N ALA A 143 4.68 -8.90 -36.07
CA ALA A 143 3.39 -9.33 -35.55
C ALA A 143 2.66 -8.20 -34.84
N GLU A 144 1.33 -8.22 -34.92
CA GLU A 144 0.43 -7.37 -34.14
C GLU A 144 -0.08 -8.15 -32.94
N TRP A 145 0.09 -7.58 -31.75
CA TRP A 145 -0.45 -8.09 -30.50
C TRP A 145 -1.40 -7.04 -29.91
N ASN A 146 -2.65 -7.11 -30.35
CA ASN A 146 -3.70 -6.18 -29.94
C ASN A 146 -4.45 -6.65 -28.69
N GLY A 147 -5.36 -5.81 -28.19
CA GLY A 147 -6.17 -6.09 -27.01
C GLY A 147 -6.99 -7.37 -27.10
N ASP A 148 -7.46 -7.75 -28.30
CA ASP A 148 -8.19 -9.00 -28.50
C ASP A 148 -7.28 -10.22 -28.22
N ARG A 149 -6.10 -10.27 -28.84
CA ARG A 149 -5.10 -11.34 -28.65
C ARG A 149 -4.62 -11.40 -27.20
N LEU A 150 -4.33 -10.26 -26.58
CA LEU A 150 -3.92 -10.17 -25.17
C LEU A 150 -5.04 -10.66 -24.24
N SER A 151 -6.29 -10.33 -24.54
CA SER A 151 -7.43 -10.78 -23.73
C SER A 151 -7.61 -12.30 -23.82
N ASP A 152 -7.37 -12.90 -24.98
CA ASP A 152 -7.40 -14.35 -25.14
C ASP A 152 -6.26 -15.02 -24.37
N LEU A 153 -5.05 -14.46 -24.37
CA LEU A 153 -3.93 -14.96 -23.56
C LEU A 153 -4.24 -14.89 -22.06
N ILE A 154 -4.82 -13.78 -21.59
CA ILE A 154 -5.24 -13.62 -20.19
C ILE A 154 -6.26 -14.70 -19.81
N LEU A 155 -7.30 -14.88 -20.63
CA LEU A 155 -8.41 -15.78 -20.34
C LEU A 155 -8.04 -17.26 -20.50
N SER A 156 -7.21 -17.60 -21.49
CA SER A 156 -6.81 -18.97 -21.78
C SER A 156 -5.60 -19.44 -20.97
N GLY A 157 -4.80 -18.52 -20.43
CA GLY A 157 -3.61 -18.81 -19.62
C GLY A 157 -3.80 -18.48 -18.13
N MET A 158 -3.56 -17.21 -17.78
CA MET A 158 -3.51 -16.73 -16.39
C MET A 158 -4.79 -17.01 -15.59
N LEU A 159 -5.94 -16.82 -16.22
CA LEU A 159 -7.25 -16.83 -15.56
C LEU A 159 -8.09 -18.09 -15.85
N ARG A 160 -7.47 -19.12 -16.46
CA ARG A 160 -8.15 -20.30 -17.02
C ARG A 160 -8.96 -21.13 -16.02
N ALA A 161 -8.53 -21.26 -14.76
CA ALA A 161 -9.18 -22.15 -13.79
C ALA A 161 -10.18 -21.40 -12.88
N GLU A 162 -9.81 -20.23 -12.35
CA GLU A 162 -10.58 -19.54 -11.31
C GLU A 162 -11.55 -18.46 -11.84
N LEU A 163 -11.48 -18.08 -13.12
CA LEU A 163 -12.46 -17.18 -13.76
C LEU A 163 -13.33 -17.88 -14.82
N ILE A 164 -13.20 -19.20 -14.96
CA ILE A 164 -13.99 -20.01 -15.92
C ILE A 164 -14.93 -20.99 -15.21
N GLU A 165 -14.64 -21.47 -13.99
CA GLU A 165 -15.67 -22.11 -13.18
C GLU A 165 -16.80 -21.11 -12.90
N SER A 166 -18.04 -21.47 -13.24
CA SER A 166 -19.15 -20.52 -13.41
C SER A 166 -19.46 -19.66 -12.19
N GLU A 167 -19.19 -20.18 -10.98
CA GLU A 167 -19.46 -19.48 -9.72
C GLU A 167 -18.41 -18.39 -9.41
N ASN A 168 -17.13 -18.67 -9.64
CA ASN A 168 -16.02 -17.75 -9.33
C ASN A 168 -15.95 -16.57 -10.32
N ARG A 169 -16.29 -16.83 -11.60
CA ARG A 169 -16.52 -15.78 -12.60
C ARG A 169 -17.58 -14.78 -12.12
N GLY A 170 -18.64 -15.28 -11.50
CA GLY A 170 -19.70 -14.48 -10.93
C GLY A 170 -19.20 -13.54 -9.83
N LEU A 171 -18.29 -14.00 -8.96
CA LEU A 171 -17.72 -13.17 -7.89
C LEU A 171 -16.95 -11.97 -8.44
N PHE A 172 -16.05 -12.21 -9.40
CA PHE A 172 -15.25 -11.11 -9.96
C PHE A 172 -16.10 -10.12 -10.75
N GLN A 173 -17.05 -10.60 -11.55
CA GLN A 173 -17.98 -9.72 -12.26
C GLN A 173 -18.85 -8.90 -11.30
N LYS A 174 -19.31 -9.50 -10.19
CA LYS A 174 -20.04 -8.77 -9.15
C LYS A 174 -19.17 -7.73 -8.46
N ALA A 175 -17.89 -8.03 -8.21
CA ALA A 175 -16.97 -7.05 -7.65
C ALA A 175 -16.83 -5.81 -8.55
N LEU A 176 -16.68 -6.00 -9.86
CA LEU A 176 -16.60 -4.91 -10.84
C LEU A 176 -17.93 -4.17 -11.02
N ALA A 177 -19.06 -4.89 -11.07
CA ALA A 177 -20.37 -4.29 -11.27
C ALA A 177 -20.86 -3.48 -10.07
N MET A 178 -20.32 -3.73 -8.88
CA MET A 178 -20.73 -3.10 -7.63
C MET A 178 -19.72 -2.03 -7.14
N LEU A 179 -18.90 -1.46 -8.04
CA LEU A 179 -17.93 -0.42 -7.68
C LEU A 179 -18.59 0.81 -7.01
N ASP A 180 -19.83 1.14 -7.39
CA ASP A 180 -20.65 2.18 -6.74
C ASP A 180 -21.08 1.84 -5.30
N GLN A 181 -20.94 0.58 -4.89
CA GLN A 181 -21.16 0.10 -3.52
C GLN A 181 -19.87 -0.56 -3.01
N PRO A 182 -18.87 0.21 -2.57
CA PRO A 182 -17.53 -0.30 -2.29
C PRO A 182 -17.48 -1.46 -1.29
N ASP A 183 -18.37 -1.48 -0.30
CA ASP A 183 -18.50 -2.59 0.65
C ASP A 183 -18.94 -3.90 0.01
N VAL A 184 -19.83 -3.84 -1.00
CA VAL A 184 -20.28 -5.02 -1.75
C VAL A 184 -19.17 -5.49 -2.68
N ALA A 185 -18.55 -4.55 -3.41
CA ALA A 185 -17.42 -4.86 -4.29
C ALA A 185 -16.27 -5.54 -3.53
N TYR A 186 -15.86 -4.96 -2.40
CA TYR A 186 -14.82 -5.50 -1.54
C TYR A 186 -15.16 -6.91 -1.02
N ARG A 187 -16.41 -7.17 -0.59
CA ARG A 187 -16.83 -8.50 -0.13
C ARG A 187 -16.71 -9.56 -1.21
N HIS A 188 -17.16 -9.27 -2.44
CA HIS A 188 -17.01 -10.21 -3.55
C HIS A 188 -15.55 -10.41 -3.96
N PHE A 189 -14.74 -9.35 -3.93
CA PHE A 189 -13.31 -9.45 -4.21
C PHE A 189 -12.56 -10.27 -3.14
N ARG A 190 -12.89 -10.08 -1.84
CA ARG A 190 -12.35 -10.90 -0.75
C ARG A 190 -12.70 -12.38 -0.92
N GLN A 191 -13.94 -12.68 -1.31
CA GLN A 191 -14.36 -14.06 -1.61
C GLN A 191 -13.56 -14.64 -2.78
N LEU A 192 -13.34 -13.87 -3.84
CA LEU A 192 -12.47 -14.27 -4.96
C LEU A 192 -11.04 -14.58 -4.48
N LEU A 193 -10.44 -13.73 -3.63
CA LEU A 193 -9.10 -13.99 -3.10
C LEU A 193 -9.03 -15.27 -2.26
N ASN A 194 -10.08 -15.61 -1.50
CA ASN A 194 -10.12 -16.89 -0.77
C ASN A 194 -10.13 -18.10 -1.70
N VAL A 195 -10.74 -17.98 -2.88
CA VAL A 195 -10.73 -19.02 -3.91
C VAL A 195 -9.36 -19.11 -4.59
N ILE A 196 -8.71 -17.97 -4.84
CA ILE A 196 -7.37 -17.92 -5.44
C ILE A 196 -6.32 -18.49 -4.49
N PHE A 197 -6.32 -18.07 -3.23
CA PHE A 197 -5.34 -18.49 -2.21
C PHE A 197 -5.75 -19.79 -1.51
N THR A 198 -5.80 -20.88 -2.26
CA THR A 198 -5.95 -22.25 -1.74
C THR A 198 -4.59 -22.89 -1.45
N GLU A 199 -4.60 -24.05 -0.78
CA GLU A 199 -3.39 -24.82 -0.49
C GLU A 199 -2.69 -25.23 -1.80
N PRO A 200 -1.45 -24.77 -2.05
CA PRO A 200 -0.80 -24.93 -3.33
C PRO A 200 -0.18 -26.32 -3.44
N LYS A 201 -0.33 -26.95 -4.60
CA LYS A 201 0.31 -28.26 -4.88
C LYS A 201 1.82 -28.14 -5.09
N SER A 202 2.33 -26.94 -5.41
CA SER A 202 3.73 -26.68 -5.66
C SER A 202 4.09 -25.21 -5.44
N GLN A 203 5.39 -24.89 -5.35
CA GLN A 203 5.85 -23.50 -5.26
C GLN A 203 5.52 -22.70 -6.54
N ALA A 204 5.51 -23.33 -7.71
CA ALA A 204 5.10 -22.69 -8.96
C ALA A 204 3.62 -22.29 -8.94
N GLU A 205 2.74 -23.15 -8.41
CA GLU A 205 1.31 -22.84 -8.28
C GLU A 205 1.09 -21.66 -7.33
N ARG A 206 1.84 -21.57 -6.23
CA ARG A 206 1.75 -20.40 -5.33
C ARG A 206 2.13 -19.09 -6.02
N THR A 207 3.19 -19.08 -6.83
CA THR A 207 3.58 -17.90 -7.62
C THR A 207 2.48 -17.52 -8.61
N ARG A 208 1.86 -18.52 -9.24
CA ARG A 208 0.73 -18.32 -10.15
C ARG A 208 -0.50 -17.73 -9.45
N GLN A 209 -0.82 -18.15 -8.23
CA GLN A 209 -1.89 -17.56 -7.43
C GLN A 209 -1.64 -16.08 -7.11
N LEU A 210 -0.40 -15.71 -6.76
CA LEU A 210 -0.01 -14.30 -6.53
C LEU A 210 -0.23 -13.44 -7.79
N ARG A 211 0.24 -13.94 -8.94
CA ARG A 211 0.02 -13.31 -10.26
C ARG A 211 -1.46 -13.11 -10.58
N LYS A 212 -2.29 -14.13 -10.33
CA LYS A 212 -3.74 -14.06 -10.53
C LYS A 212 -4.38 -12.97 -9.66
N ALA A 213 -4.03 -12.92 -8.38
CA ALA A 213 -4.54 -11.90 -7.45
C ALA A 213 -4.13 -10.48 -7.90
N TYR A 214 -2.87 -10.30 -8.30
CA TYR A 214 -2.37 -9.03 -8.83
C TYR A 214 -3.13 -8.58 -10.09
N LEU A 215 -3.34 -9.48 -11.05
CA LEU A 215 -4.09 -9.16 -12.27
C LEU A 215 -5.55 -8.77 -11.96
N CYS A 216 -6.22 -9.49 -11.06
CA CYS A 216 -7.58 -9.18 -10.65
C CYS A 216 -7.67 -7.80 -9.98
N LEU A 217 -6.67 -7.44 -9.17
CA LEU A 217 -6.58 -6.11 -8.56
C LEU A 217 -6.37 -5.01 -9.62
N TRP A 218 -5.50 -5.25 -10.60
CA TRP A 218 -5.24 -4.31 -11.69
C TRP A 218 -6.51 -4.00 -12.50
N ILE A 219 -7.25 -5.05 -12.87
CA ILE A 219 -8.52 -4.90 -13.57
C ILE A 219 -9.52 -4.12 -12.70
N LEU A 220 -9.66 -4.48 -11.42
CA LEU A 220 -10.53 -3.75 -10.48
C LEU A 220 -10.16 -2.26 -10.40
N PHE A 221 -8.87 -1.95 -10.30
CA PHE A 221 -8.37 -0.58 -10.23
C PHE A 221 -8.69 0.23 -11.49
N VAL A 222 -8.45 -0.32 -12.69
CA VAL A 222 -8.73 0.40 -13.94
C VAL A 222 -10.22 0.72 -14.07
N TRP A 223 -11.08 -0.24 -13.74
CA TRP A 223 -12.52 0.01 -13.72
C TRP A 223 -12.92 1.06 -12.68
N ALA A 224 -12.37 0.96 -11.47
CA ALA A 224 -12.58 1.94 -10.39
C ALA A 224 -12.12 3.34 -10.77
N ARG A 225 -11.01 3.46 -11.52
CA ARG A 225 -10.49 4.72 -12.05
C ARG A 225 -11.42 5.29 -13.13
N ASP A 226 -11.87 4.45 -14.06
CA ASP A 226 -12.74 4.87 -15.18
C ASP A 226 -14.12 5.32 -14.67
N THR A 227 -14.63 4.74 -13.58
CA THR A 227 -15.87 5.17 -12.90
C THR A 227 -15.65 6.26 -11.85
N ASP A 228 -14.42 6.77 -11.69
CA ASP A 228 -14.03 7.75 -10.66
C ASP A 228 -14.45 7.35 -9.22
N ASN A 229 -14.32 6.07 -8.87
CA ASN A 229 -14.60 5.56 -7.53
C ASN A 229 -13.53 4.54 -7.09
N LEU A 230 -12.48 5.04 -6.45
CA LEU A 230 -11.29 4.28 -6.07
C LEU A 230 -11.41 3.53 -4.72
N GLU A 231 -12.52 3.69 -4.00
CA GLU A 231 -12.66 3.18 -2.63
C GLU A 231 -12.54 1.64 -2.57
N ALA A 232 -13.21 0.94 -3.48
CA ALA A 232 -13.14 -0.51 -3.57
C ALA A 232 -11.73 -0.99 -3.95
N ALA A 233 -11.08 -0.31 -4.91
CA ALA A 233 -9.73 -0.63 -5.36
C ALA A 233 -8.69 -0.42 -4.26
N TYR A 234 -8.81 0.66 -3.47
CA TYR A 234 -7.93 0.91 -2.33
C TYR A 234 -7.99 -0.22 -1.32
N ARG A 235 -9.20 -0.59 -0.86
CA ARG A 235 -9.38 -1.68 0.11
C ARG A 235 -8.96 -3.03 -0.43
N ALA A 236 -9.23 -3.30 -1.70
CA ALA A 236 -8.77 -4.51 -2.38
C ALA A 236 -7.24 -4.59 -2.45
N SER A 237 -6.57 -3.46 -2.71
CA SER A 237 -5.10 -3.43 -2.80
C SER A 237 -4.42 -3.73 -1.46
N GLU A 238 -4.96 -3.22 -0.35
CA GLU A 238 -4.50 -3.59 0.99
C GLU A 238 -4.65 -5.08 1.24
N LEU A 239 -5.83 -5.63 0.91
CA LEU A 239 -6.09 -7.05 1.11
C LEU A 239 -5.14 -7.93 0.29
N VAL A 240 -4.86 -7.59 -0.97
CA VAL A 240 -3.90 -8.35 -1.79
C VAL A 240 -2.49 -8.27 -1.18
N LEU A 241 -2.04 -7.12 -0.71
CA LEU A 241 -0.74 -6.99 -0.04
C LEU A 241 -0.65 -7.87 1.20
N LEU A 242 -1.66 -7.80 2.06
CA LEU A 242 -1.72 -8.58 3.29
C LEU A 242 -1.69 -10.08 2.99
N ARG A 243 -2.54 -10.56 2.07
CA ARG A 243 -2.58 -11.99 1.69
C ARG A 243 -1.33 -12.47 0.96
N SER A 244 -0.60 -11.58 0.31
CA SER A 244 0.62 -11.94 -0.42
C SER A 244 1.85 -12.05 0.49
N TRP A 245 1.92 -11.27 1.58
CA TRP A 245 3.10 -11.18 2.43
C TRP A 245 3.63 -12.51 2.96
N PRO A 246 2.82 -13.43 3.53
CA PRO A 246 3.30 -14.73 4.02
C PRO A 246 4.04 -15.55 2.96
N HIS A 247 3.75 -15.30 1.69
CA HIS A 247 4.27 -16.06 0.57
C HIS A 247 5.47 -15.38 -0.10
N CYS A 248 5.70 -14.10 0.19
CA CYS A 248 6.81 -13.30 -0.32
C CYS A 248 7.88 -13.02 0.75
N ASP A 249 7.56 -13.25 2.03
CA ASP A 249 8.48 -13.07 3.15
C ASP A 249 9.79 -13.85 2.97
N SER A 250 10.89 -13.10 2.92
CA SER A 250 12.22 -13.63 2.68
C SER A 250 12.68 -14.61 3.76
N THR A 251 12.15 -14.48 4.99
CA THR A 251 12.51 -15.34 6.13
C THR A 251 11.88 -16.72 6.06
N ARG A 252 10.78 -16.87 5.30
CA ARG A 252 10.05 -18.12 5.09
C ARG A 252 10.46 -18.84 3.81
N LEU A 253 11.14 -18.16 2.90
CA LEU A 253 11.56 -18.70 1.61
C LEU A 253 13.04 -19.08 1.60
N ARG A 254 13.35 -20.23 1.00
CA ARG A 254 14.74 -20.57 0.68
C ARG A 254 15.28 -19.63 -0.39
N ARG A 255 16.53 -19.18 -0.22
CA ARG A 255 17.22 -18.34 -1.22
C ARG A 255 17.26 -19.04 -2.58
N GLY A 256 16.82 -18.34 -3.62
CA GLY A 256 16.78 -18.85 -4.99
C GLY A 256 15.89 -18.01 -5.92
N ALA A 257 15.74 -18.45 -7.16
CA ALA A 257 14.97 -17.73 -8.19
C ALA A 257 13.51 -17.48 -7.79
N ALA A 258 12.84 -18.47 -7.18
CA ALA A 258 11.45 -18.33 -6.73
C ALA A 258 11.27 -17.26 -5.63
N GLN A 259 12.27 -17.05 -4.78
CA GLN A 259 12.23 -15.99 -3.77
C GLN A 259 12.30 -14.62 -4.43
N GLN A 260 13.24 -14.42 -5.35
CA GLN A 260 13.40 -13.16 -6.09
C GLN A 260 12.14 -12.83 -6.91
N GLU A 261 11.57 -13.83 -7.56
CA GLU A 261 10.33 -13.70 -8.34
C GLU A 261 9.15 -13.23 -7.48
N ARG A 262 8.97 -13.82 -6.28
CA ARG A 262 7.86 -13.43 -5.38
C ARG A 262 8.07 -12.08 -4.71
N LEU A 263 9.31 -11.73 -4.38
CA LEU A 263 9.64 -10.39 -3.89
C LEU A 263 9.36 -9.33 -4.97
N ALA A 264 9.72 -9.61 -6.23
CA ALA A 264 9.38 -8.73 -7.35
C ALA A 264 7.85 -8.60 -7.52
N HIS A 265 7.11 -9.71 -7.37
CA HIS A 265 5.64 -9.69 -7.38
C HIS A 265 5.06 -8.82 -6.27
N PHE A 266 5.57 -8.96 -5.04
CA PHE A 266 5.15 -8.15 -3.92
C PHE A 266 5.41 -6.65 -4.17
N ASP A 267 6.59 -6.31 -4.70
CA ASP A 267 6.94 -4.94 -5.09
C ASP A 267 5.98 -4.37 -6.16
N GLN A 268 5.57 -5.18 -7.15
CA GLN A 268 4.58 -4.77 -8.15
C GLN A 268 3.20 -4.48 -7.54
N VAL A 269 2.71 -5.35 -6.63
CA VAL A 269 1.44 -5.12 -5.90
C VAL A 269 1.56 -3.86 -5.04
N PHE A 270 2.70 -3.68 -4.37
CA PHE A 270 2.96 -2.54 -3.50
C PHE A 270 2.98 -1.22 -4.27
N LYS A 271 3.67 -1.16 -5.42
CA LYS A 271 3.65 0.01 -6.31
C LYS A 271 2.24 0.36 -6.76
N LEU A 272 1.44 -0.64 -7.13
CA LEU A 272 0.04 -0.43 -7.50
C LEU A 272 -0.77 0.13 -6.33
N HIS A 273 -0.58 -0.38 -5.10
CA HIS A 273 -1.21 0.18 -3.91
C HIS A 273 -0.84 1.65 -3.69
N LEU A 274 0.43 2.03 -3.85
CA LEU A 274 0.86 3.43 -3.74
C LEU A 274 0.22 4.33 -4.79
N ILE A 275 0.08 3.85 -6.04
CA ILE A 275 -0.62 4.58 -7.10
C ILE A 275 -2.09 4.81 -6.71
N ILE A 276 -2.78 3.76 -6.30
CA ILE A 276 -4.20 3.85 -5.88
C ILE A 276 -4.35 4.80 -4.69
N ALA A 277 -3.47 4.67 -3.70
CA ALA A 277 -3.46 5.51 -2.49
C ALA A 277 -3.22 6.98 -2.82
N ARG A 278 -2.27 7.30 -3.71
CA ARG A 278 -2.02 8.68 -4.14
C ARG A 278 -3.23 9.27 -4.86
N LEU A 279 -3.80 8.54 -5.82
CA LEU A 279 -4.96 9.00 -6.58
C LEU A 279 -6.16 9.28 -5.67
N LEU A 280 -6.44 8.39 -4.71
CA LEU A 280 -7.57 8.55 -3.78
C LEU A 280 -7.29 9.62 -2.71
N LEU A 281 -6.18 9.50 -1.98
CA LEU A 281 -5.96 10.25 -0.74
C LEU A 281 -5.36 11.63 -1.01
N VAL A 282 -4.43 11.73 -1.97
CA VAL A 282 -3.70 12.97 -2.27
C VAL A 282 -4.41 13.76 -3.35
N GLU A 283 -4.70 13.15 -4.50
CA GLU A 283 -5.23 13.88 -5.66
C GLU A 283 -6.74 14.14 -5.55
N LYS A 284 -7.52 13.16 -5.08
CA LYS A 284 -8.97 13.29 -4.97
C LYS A 284 -9.44 13.94 -3.66
N ILE A 285 -8.91 13.49 -2.51
CA ILE A 285 -9.31 14.00 -1.19
C ILE A 285 -8.49 15.22 -0.75
N GLY A 286 -7.17 15.20 -0.99
CA GLY A 286 -6.23 16.22 -0.55
C GLY A 286 -6.64 17.68 -0.84
N PRO A 287 -7.17 18.03 -2.04
CA PRO A 287 -7.56 19.41 -2.37
C PRO A 287 -8.72 19.98 -1.53
N PHE A 288 -9.36 19.17 -0.69
CA PHE A 288 -10.46 19.57 0.19
C PHE A 288 -10.13 19.44 1.67
N ALA A 289 -8.95 18.92 2.02
CA ALA A 289 -8.58 18.61 3.40
C ALA A 289 -8.51 19.83 4.32
N ASP A 290 -8.01 20.96 3.82
CA ASP A 290 -7.86 22.22 4.56
C ASP A 290 -9.10 23.13 4.49
N LYS A 291 -10.10 22.76 3.68
CA LYS A 291 -11.34 23.52 3.54
C LYS A 291 -12.30 23.16 4.66
N ARG A 292 -12.62 24.15 5.49
CA ARG A 292 -13.50 24.00 6.67
C ARG A 292 -14.78 23.23 6.32
N TYR A 293 -14.99 22.10 7.01
CA TYR A 293 -16.11 21.15 6.85
C TYR A 293 -16.29 20.52 5.46
N ALA A 294 -15.41 20.76 4.47
CA ALA A 294 -15.61 20.22 3.12
C ALA A 294 -15.66 18.69 3.12
N LEU A 295 -14.71 18.03 3.81
CA LEU A 295 -14.71 16.57 3.95
C LEU A 295 -15.91 16.07 4.77
N SER A 296 -16.25 16.76 5.85
CA SER A 296 -17.44 16.43 6.66
C SER A 296 -18.73 16.43 5.82
N MET A 297 -18.89 17.43 4.94
CA MET A 297 -20.03 17.54 4.04
C MET A 297 -20.00 16.49 2.92
N ALA A 298 -18.81 16.12 2.44
CA ALA A 298 -18.64 15.13 1.38
C ALA A 298 -19.07 13.71 1.81
N VAL A 299 -19.08 13.41 3.11
CA VAL A 299 -19.65 12.15 3.65
C VAL A 299 -21.14 12.02 3.30
N ASN A 300 -21.84 13.15 3.08
CA ASN A 300 -23.24 13.20 2.66
C ASN A 300 -24.17 12.40 3.60
N SER A 301 -23.87 12.44 4.90
CA SER A 301 -24.73 11.86 5.94
C SER A 301 -25.30 12.94 6.85
N ARG A 302 -26.49 12.66 7.40
CA ARG A 302 -27.14 13.48 8.43
C ARG A 302 -26.67 13.12 9.85
N TYR A 303 -25.94 12.02 10.02
CA TYR A 303 -25.49 11.54 11.31
C TYR A 303 -24.02 11.90 11.55
N ALA A 304 -23.74 12.56 12.69
CA ALA A 304 -22.39 12.94 13.08
C ALA A 304 -21.45 11.73 13.26
N VAL A 305 -22.00 10.57 13.60
CA VAL A 305 -21.26 9.30 13.74
C VAL A 305 -20.67 8.86 12.39
N ASP A 306 -21.42 8.97 11.30
CA ASP A 306 -20.94 8.60 9.96
C ASP A 306 -19.78 9.51 9.53
N ILE A 307 -19.91 10.81 9.83
CA ILE A 307 -18.85 11.80 9.59
C ILE A 307 -17.60 11.45 10.39
N ASN A 308 -17.77 11.13 11.68
CA ASN A 308 -16.65 10.76 12.55
C ASN A 308 -15.92 9.52 12.01
N ILE A 309 -16.66 8.45 11.71
CA ILE A 309 -16.09 7.21 11.15
C ILE A 309 -15.32 7.48 9.86
N ALA A 310 -15.93 8.18 8.90
CA ALA A 310 -15.31 8.46 7.61
C ALA A 310 -14.03 9.32 7.74
N LEU A 311 -14.05 10.33 8.61
CA LEU A 311 -12.89 11.19 8.84
C LEU A 311 -11.73 10.43 9.51
N PHE A 312 -12.01 9.64 10.55
CA PHE A 312 -10.99 8.82 11.20
C PHE A 312 -10.41 7.78 10.23
N GLU A 313 -11.25 7.07 9.47
CA GLU A 313 -10.76 6.12 8.46
C GLU A 313 -9.85 6.80 7.44
N THR A 314 -10.24 7.98 6.95
CA THR A 314 -9.43 8.75 5.99
C THR A 314 -8.11 9.19 6.61
N LEU A 315 -8.12 9.66 7.87
CA LEU A 315 -6.91 10.03 8.61
C LEU A 315 -5.95 8.85 8.74
N GLY A 316 -6.46 7.67 9.10
CA GLY A 316 -5.65 6.44 9.22
C GLY A 316 -5.03 6.00 7.89
N ARG A 317 -5.80 6.04 6.80
CA ARG A 317 -5.34 5.70 5.44
C ARG A 317 -4.24 6.65 4.95
N LEU A 318 -4.44 7.94 5.15
CA LEU A 318 -3.47 8.98 4.78
C LEU A 318 -2.19 8.87 5.60
N SER A 319 -2.32 8.62 6.91
CA SER A 319 -1.19 8.41 7.81
C SER A 319 -0.39 7.16 7.41
N LEU A 320 -1.08 6.07 7.08
CA LEU A 320 -0.46 4.84 6.59
C LEU A 320 0.27 5.05 5.26
N HIS A 321 -0.32 5.82 4.34
CA HIS A 321 0.33 6.18 3.08
C HIS A 321 1.63 6.97 3.32
N GLY A 322 1.59 7.98 4.21
CA GLY A 322 2.80 8.72 4.59
C GLY A 322 3.88 7.83 5.23
N LEU A 323 3.48 6.88 6.09
CA LEU A 323 4.39 5.92 6.70
C LEU A 323 5.04 4.97 5.69
N TRP A 324 4.30 4.58 4.64
CA TRP A 324 4.87 3.82 3.54
C TRP A 324 5.95 4.61 2.79
N LEU A 325 5.65 5.86 2.43
CA LEU A 325 6.56 6.74 1.72
C LEU A 325 7.84 7.03 2.53
N ASP A 326 7.68 7.26 3.84
CA ASP A 326 8.81 7.41 4.77
C ASP A 326 9.69 6.16 4.82
N ALA A 327 9.10 4.97 4.97
CA ALA A 327 9.84 3.72 5.06
C ALA A 327 10.65 3.41 3.79
N ILE A 328 10.10 3.68 2.60
CA ILE A 328 10.78 3.40 1.33
C ILE A 328 11.76 4.50 0.91
N SER A 329 11.65 5.70 1.49
CA SER A 329 12.60 6.79 1.24
C SER A 329 14.03 6.39 1.57
N ALA A 330 14.23 5.49 2.53
CA ALA A 330 15.55 5.01 2.95
C ALA A 330 16.22 4.04 1.96
N GLY A 331 15.50 3.52 0.95
CA GLY A 331 15.95 2.40 0.12
C GLY A 331 16.37 2.72 -1.32
N GLY A 332 16.18 3.96 -1.80
CA GLY A 332 16.43 4.34 -3.20
C GLY A 332 17.67 5.21 -3.41
N ASP A 333 17.88 5.65 -4.66
CA ASP A 333 18.83 6.72 -4.94
C ASP A 333 18.40 8.05 -4.29
N ALA A 334 19.31 9.02 -4.22
CA ALA A 334 19.05 10.28 -3.52
C ALA A 334 17.83 11.05 -4.06
N ALA A 335 17.55 10.97 -5.37
CA ALA A 335 16.41 11.66 -5.97
C ALA A 335 15.09 10.94 -5.63
N PHE A 336 15.07 9.62 -5.70
CA PHE A 336 13.92 8.81 -5.27
C PHE A 336 13.63 9.00 -3.78
N ALA A 337 14.67 8.92 -2.95
CA ALA A 337 14.58 9.12 -1.50
C ALA A 337 13.95 10.48 -1.17
N GLN A 338 14.43 11.54 -1.82
CA GLN A 338 13.90 12.89 -1.66
C GLN A 338 12.42 12.97 -2.09
N ALA A 339 12.06 12.44 -3.25
CA ALA A 339 10.68 12.46 -3.73
C ALA A 339 9.70 11.72 -2.80
N MET A 340 10.11 10.57 -2.25
CA MET A 340 9.29 9.81 -1.30
C MET A 340 9.18 10.55 0.05
N SER A 341 10.28 11.14 0.52
CA SER A 341 10.30 11.97 1.73
C SER A 341 9.35 13.18 1.60
N GLU A 342 9.37 13.88 0.47
CA GLU A 342 8.44 14.99 0.16
C GLU A 342 6.99 14.52 0.11
N GLY A 343 6.72 13.36 -0.50
CA GLY A 343 5.39 12.76 -0.51
C GLY A 343 4.88 12.38 0.90
N ALA A 344 5.77 11.93 1.79
CA ALA A 344 5.40 11.67 3.18
C ALA A 344 5.03 12.97 3.93
N ASP A 345 5.75 14.06 3.67
CA ASP A 345 5.42 15.38 4.23
C ASP A 345 4.13 15.96 3.63
N GLU A 346 3.87 15.75 2.34
CA GLU A 346 2.60 16.08 1.68
C GLU A 346 1.43 15.36 2.36
N ALA A 347 1.54 14.04 2.57
CA ALA A 347 0.51 13.27 3.27
C ALA A 347 0.25 13.78 4.70
N LEU A 348 1.31 14.10 5.45
CA LEU A 348 1.18 14.67 6.79
C LEU A 348 0.54 16.07 6.78
N ASN A 349 0.89 16.92 5.80
CA ASN A 349 0.29 18.24 5.64
C ASN A 349 -1.21 18.14 5.36
N ILE A 350 -1.63 17.22 4.49
CA ILE A 350 -3.04 16.95 4.23
C ILE A 350 -3.73 16.51 5.52
N ALA A 351 -3.13 15.59 6.29
CA ALA A 351 -3.69 15.10 7.56
C ALA A 351 -3.88 16.24 8.57
N ILE A 352 -2.89 17.10 8.74
CA ILE A 352 -2.97 18.29 9.60
C ILE A 352 -4.07 19.25 9.10
N GLY A 353 -4.17 19.46 7.79
CA GLY A 353 -5.26 20.23 7.17
C GLY A 353 -6.63 19.68 7.56
N MET A 354 -6.81 18.36 7.46
CA MET A 354 -8.06 17.69 7.85
C MET A 354 -8.43 17.95 9.31
N LEU A 355 -7.46 17.85 10.23
CA LEU A 355 -7.67 18.10 11.66
C LEU A 355 -8.17 19.53 11.90
N ASN A 356 -7.49 20.51 11.31
CA ASN A 356 -7.81 21.93 11.47
C ASN A 356 -9.19 22.29 10.88
N ALA A 357 -9.55 21.66 9.76
CA ALA A 357 -10.81 21.92 9.07
C ALA A 357 -12.02 21.16 9.63
N ASN A 358 -11.80 20.09 10.41
CA ASN A 358 -12.86 19.18 10.87
C ASN A 358 -12.74 18.86 12.38
N PRO A 359 -13.34 19.68 13.26
CA PRO A 359 -13.35 19.48 14.72
C PRO A 359 -13.89 18.12 15.19
N ALA A 360 -14.67 17.41 14.36
CA ALA A 360 -15.16 16.07 14.68
C ALA A 360 -14.01 15.07 14.96
N LEU A 361 -12.82 15.28 14.39
CA LEU A 361 -11.64 14.44 14.64
C LEU A 361 -11.12 14.56 16.09
N ALA A 362 -11.47 15.60 16.84
CA ALA A 362 -11.08 15.74 18.24
C ALA A 362 -11.96 14.93 19.22
N VAL A 363 -13.07 14.36 18.74
CA VAL A 363 -14.08 13.68 19.57
C VAL A 363 -14.34 12.27 19.01
N PRO A 364 -13.45 11.29 19.28
CA PRO A 364 -13.61 9.93 18.77
C PRO A 364 -14.86 9.26 19.35
N VAL A 365 -15.73 8.70 18.48
CA VAL A 365 -16.93 7.97 18.94
C VAL A 365 -16.68 6.50 19.29
N ARG A 366 -15.54 5.95 18.86
CA ARG A 366 -15.13 4.55 19.11
C ARG A 366 -13.76 4.49 19.76
N ASP A 367 -13.59 3.56 20.68
CA ASP A 367 -12.32 3.31 21.36
C ASP A 367 -11.23 2.78 20.40
N ASP A 368 -11.63 2.01 19.39
CA ASP A 368 -10.70 1.45 18.41
C ASP A 368 -10.16 2.49 17.38
N PHE A 369 -10.62 3.74 17.40
CA PHE A 369 -9.97 4.85 16.67
C PHE A 369 -8.58 5.20 17.18
N THR A 370 -8.17 4.60 18.29
CA THR A 370 -6.77 4.51 18.71
C THR A 370 -5.85 4.02 17.58
N ILE A 371 -6.35 3.15 16.70
CA ILE A 371 -5.56 2.64 15.56
C ILE A 371 -5.18 3.78 14.62
N GLU A 372 -6.17 4.55 14.16
CA GLU A 372 -5.96 5.72 13.30
C GLU A 372 -5.03 6.76 13.96
N LEU A 373 -5.25 7.03 15.25
CA LEU A 373 -4.44 7.97 16.01
C LEU A 373 -3.00 7.50 16.18
N ALA A 374 -2.78 6.21 16.40
CA ALA A 374 -1.45 5.63 16.48
C ALA A 374 -0.68 5.80 15.18
N LEU A 375 -1.33 5.59 14.03
CA LEU A 375 -0.73 5.81 12.72
C LEU A 375 -0.38 7.29 12.51
N PHE A 376 -1.31 8.19 12.83
CA PHE A 376 -1.12 9.63 12.64
C PHE A 376 0.01 10.19 13.52
N MET A 377 -0.03 9.90 14.83
CA MET A 377 1.00 10.37 15.76
C MET A 377 2.36 9.76 15.42
N ARG A 378 2.40 8.49 14.98
CA ARG A 378 3.65 7.87 14.51
C ARG A 378 4.19 8.54 13.26
N LEU A 379 3.34 8.91 12.29
CA LEU A 379 3.78 9.67 11.13
C LEU A 379 4.38 11.01 11.54
N ALA A 380 3.69 11.77 12.40
CA ALA A 380 4.22 13.04 12.90
C ALA A 380 5.56 12.89 13.64
N ASP A 381 5.74 11.81 14.40
CA ASP A 381 7.00 11.46 15.08
C ASP A 381 8.15 11.15 14.12
N VAL A 382 7.97 10.23 13.16
CA VAL A 382 9.05 9.87 12.23
C VAL A 382 9.49 11.06 11.37
N ARG A 383 8.54 11.96 11.05
CA ARG A 383 8.80 13.21 10.33
C ARG A 383 9.37 14.32 11.22
N GLY A 384 9.49 14.11 12.53
CA GLY A 384 10.03 15.11 13.47
C GLY A 384 9.14 16.34 13.65
N ARG A 385 7.82 16.19 13.45
CA ARG A 385 6.83 17.28 13.45
C ARG A 385 5.76 17.12 14.53
N LEU A 386 6.07 16.43 15.63
CA LEU A 386 5.17 16.25 16.77
C LEU A 386 4.65 17.58 17.34
N SER A 387 5.49 18.62 17.34
CA SER A 387 5.08 19.97 17.76
C SER A 387 3.86 20.49 17.00
N ASN A 388 3.71 20.12 15.72
CA ASN A 388 2.65 20.61 14.86
C ASN A 388 1.29 19.96 15.17
N VAL A 389 1.29 18.85 15.92
CA VAL A 389 0.09 18.06 16.23
C VAL A 389 -0.16 17.95 17.73
N ALA A 390 0.69 18.56 18.57
CA ALA A 390 0.58 18.52 20.01
C ALA A 390 -0.75 19.12 20.52
N ASP A 391 -1.22 20.22 19.93
CA ASP A 391 -2.49 20.84 20.33
C ASP A 391 -3.70 19.96 20.01
N TYR A 392 -3.59 19.12 18.98
CA TYR A 392 -4.65 18.17 18.64
C TYR A 392 -4.83 17.11 19.74
N ILE A 393 -3.74 16.49 20.21
CA ILE A 393 -3.85 15.47 21.27
C ILE A 393 -4.24 16.09 22.63
N ARG A 394 -3.81 17.33 22.91
CA ARG A 394 -4.27 18.11 24.07
C ARG A 394 -5.77 18.36 24.02
N SER A 395 -6.26 18.88 22.90
CA SER A 395 -7.68 19.13 22.67
C SER A 395 -8.51 17.85 22.79
N MET A 396 -8.03 16.74 22.22
CA MET A 396 -8.70 15.44 22.37
C MET A 396 -8.78 15.00 23.83
N SER A 397 -7.70 15.13 24.60
CA SER A 397 -7.69 14.83 26.04
C SER A 397 -8.75 15.64 26.80
N ASP A 398 -8.87 16.93 26.51
CA ASP A 398 -9.85 17.81 27.15
C ASP A 398 -11.28 17.37 26.82
N HIS A 399 -11.56 17.00 25.56
CA HIS A 399 -12.86 16.45 25.15
C HIS A 399 -13.16 15.11 25.81
N LEU A 400 -12.17 14.22 25.90
CA LEU A 400 -12.31 12.91 26.56
C LEU A 400 -12.60 13.07 28.06
N CYS A 401 -11.91 14.00 28.74
CA CYS A 401 -12.19 14.33 30.14
C CYS A 401 -13.62 14.85 30.31
N TYR A 402 -14.02 15.81 29.47
CA TYR A 402 -15.36 16.36 29.49
C TYR A 402 -16.42 15.27 29.23
N GLY A 403 -16.18 14.40 28.26
CA GLY A 403 -17.13 13.37 27.87
C GLY A 403 -17.41 12.34 28.95
N LEU A 404 -16.38 11.98 29.74
CA LEU A 404 -16.52 11.14 30.93
C LEU A 404 -17.33 11.85 32.03
N ARG A 405 -16.95 13.08 32.38
CA ARG A 405 -17.62 13.88 33.44
C ARG A 405 -19.08 14.14 33.12
N ALA A 406 -19.37 14.51 31.88
CA ALA A 406 -20.72 14.83 31.42
C ALA A 406 -21.54 13.58 31.03
N ARG A 407 -20.90 12.40 30.94
CA ARG A 407 -21.44 11.16 30.36
C ARG A 407 -22.10 11.41 29.00
N ARG A 408 -21.39 12.12 28.12
CA ARG A 408 -21.81 12.46 26.76
C ARG A 408 -20.61 12.38 25.82
N HIS A 409 -20.80 11.84 24.61
CA HIS A 409 -19.75 11.79 23.59
C HIS A 409 -18.44 11.13 24.05
N TYR A 410 -18.53 10.20 25.01
CA TYR A 410 -17.40 9.34 25.34
C TYR A 410 -17.33 8.20 24.31
N PRO A 411 -16.12 7.72 23.97
CA PRO A 411 -15.93 6.59 23.06
C PRO A 411 -16.49 5.30 23.66
N THR A 412 -16.97 4.42 22.79
CA THR A 412 -17.44 3.08 23.17
C THR A 412 -16.54 1.98 22.59
N PRO A 413 -16.34 0.83 23.27
CA PRO A 413 -15.56 -0.28 22.75
C PRO A 413 -16.28 -1.10 21.67
N THR A 414 -17.60 -0.95 21.50
CA THR A 414 -18.33 -1.63 20.42
C THR A 414 -18.01 -1.03 19.07
N THR A 415 -17.87 -1.90 18.06
CA THR A 415 -17.70 -1.51 16.65
C THR A 415 -18.97 -1.66 15.84
N GLU A 416 -20.04 -2.20 16.45
CA GLU A 416 -21.32 -2.42 15.79
C GLU A 416 -22.00 -1.09 15.49
N TYR A 417 -22.23 -0.83 14.20
CA TYR A 417 -22.69 0.48 13.72
C TYR A 417 -23.95 0.97 14.42
N ARG A 418 -24.93 0.08 14.64
CA ARG A 418 -26.20 0.42 15.32
C ARG A 418 -25.99 0.83 16.77
N ASP A 419 -25.03 0.23 17.46
CA ASP A 419 -24.73 0.57 18.85
C ASP A 419 -24.04 1.93 18.91
N VAL A 420 -23.00 2.14 18.09
CA VAL A 420 -22.26 3.42 17.99
C VAL A 420 -23.19 4.57 17.62
N LEU A 421 -24.08 4.38 16.64
CA LEU A 421 -25.03 5.41 16.19
C LEU A 421 -25.94 5.90 17.33
N SER A 422 -26.32 4.99 18.22
CA SER A 422 -27.22 5.25 19.34
C SER A 422 -26.51 5.63 20.63
N HIS A 423 -25.17 5.70 20.63
CA HIS A 423 -24.37 5.87 21.83
C HIS A 423 -24.24 7.36 22.24
N PRO A 424 -24.50 7.72 23.51
CA PRO A 424 -25.10 6.93 24.58
C PRO A 424 -26.64 6.88 24.49
N ARG A 425 -27.24 5.70 24.65
CA ARG A 425 -28.70 5.49 24.62
C ARG A 425 -29.38 6.07 25.85
N GLU A 426 -28.75 5.89 27.01
CA GLU A 426 -29.21 6.36 28.30
C GLU A 426 -28.02 6.80 29.17
N ARG A 427 -28.31 7.36 30.34
CA ARG A 427 -27.30 7.89 31.28
C ARG A 427 -27.26 7.16 32.62
N SER A 428 -27.77 5.94 32.67
CA SER A 428 -27.69 5.09 33.86
C SER A 428 -26.23 4.75 34.17
N ASP A 429 -25.94 4.46 35.43
CA ASP A 429 -24.61 3.96 35.84
C ASP A 429 -24.29 2.64 35.11
N ALA A 430 -25.26 1.72 35.05
CA ALA A 430 -25.09 0.43 34.37
C ALA A 430 -24.73 0.56 32.88
N TYR A 431 -25.38 1.47 32.14
CA TYR A 431 -25.06 1.70 30.73
C TYR A 431 -23.67 2.30 30.57
N PHE A 432 -23.33 3.28 31.43
CA PHE A 432 -22.03 3.91 31.41
C PHE A 432 -20.93 2.89 31.69
N GLU A 433 -21.07 2.08 32.75
CA GLU A 433 -20.13 1.03 33.12
C GLU A 433 -19.93 0.01 32.00
N GLU A 434 -21.02 -0.50 31.42
CA GLU A 434 -20.99 -1.51 30.34
C GLU A 434 -20.25 -1.00 29.08
N HIS A 435 -20.39 0.29 28.77
CA HIS A 435 -19.79 0.92 27.60
C HIS A 435 -18.47 1.65 27.87
N THR A 436 -17.98 1.59 29.10
CA THR A 436 -16.64 2.03 29.50
C THR A 436 -15.89 0.94 30.26
N ARG A 437 -16.32 -0.33 30.14
CA ARG A 437 -15.74 -1.47 30.87
C ARG A 437 -14.26 -1.69 30.60
N ALA A 438 -13.82 -1.35 29.39
CA ALA A 438 -12.44 -1.47 28.95
C ALA A 438 -12.16 -0.43 27.87
N GLY A 439 -10.91 0.03 27.81
CA GLY A 439 -10.49 1.02 26.83
C GLY A 439 -9.01 0.97 26.52
N ILE A 440 -8.67 1.19 25.24
CA ILE A 440 -7.30 1.37 24.75
C ILE A 440 -6.98 2.84 24.44
N LEU A 441 -8.01 3.64 24.12
CA LEU A 441 -7.85 5.02 23.66
C LEU A 441 -7.35 5.96 24.76
N TYR A 442 -7.94 5.86 25.94
CA TYR A 442 -7.53 6.70 27.07
C TYR A 442 -6.08 6.47 27.45
N THR A 443 -5.64 5.21 27.48
CA THR A 443 -4.25 4.83 27.70
C THR A 443 -3.35 5.40 26.62
N PHE A 444 -3.79 5.35 25.36
CA PHE A 444 -3.05 5.92 24.25
C PHE A 444 -2.84 7.43 24.37
N VAL A 445 -3.92 8.17 24.60
CA VAL A 445 -3.87 9.63 24.74
C VAL A 445 -3.01 10.02 25.94
N LEU A 446 -3.18 9.36 27.07
CA LEU A 446 -2.38 9.58 28.27
C LEU A 446 -0.88 9.37 28.01
N ALA A 447 -0.52 8.29 27.33
CA ALA A 447 0.88 8.02 27.03
C ALA A 447 1.47 9.06 26.06
N TRP A 448 0.71 9.49 25.04
CA TRP A 448 1.16 10.55 24.12
C TRP A 448 1.31 11.92 24.79
N LEU A 449 0.40 12.31 25.68
CA LEU A 449 0.51 13.55 26.45
C LEU A 449 1.83 13.60 27.23
N ALA A 450 2.16 12.50 27.93
CA ALA A 450 3.42 12.40 28.65
C ALA A 450 4.64 12.39 27.72
N MET A 451 4.57 11.76 26.54
CA MET A 451 5.65 11.78 25.55
C MET A 451 5.91 13.15 24.94
N ILE A 452 4.86 13.97 24.73
CA ILE A 452 5.02 15.37 24.29
C ILE A 452 5.37 16.33 25.44
N GLY A 453 5.56 15.81 26.66
CA GLY A 453 5.96 16.57 27.84
C GLY A 453 4.82 17.29 28.58
N ASP A 454 3.56 17.06 28.22
CA ASP A 454 2.40 17.67 28.87
C ASP A 454 1.92 16.83 30.06
N GLN A 455 2.76 16.79 31.10
CA GLN A 455 2.50 16.00 32.31
C GLN A 455 1.25 16.47 33.07
N GLU A 456 0.94 17.77 33.02
CA GLU A 456 -0.26 18.34 33.64
C GLU A 456 -1.54 17.73 33.06
N ARG A 457 -1.68 17.70 31.73
CA ARG A 457 -2.85 17.09 31.08
C ARG A 457 -2.86 15.57 31.20
N ALA A 458 -1.69 14.92 31.17
CA ALA A 458 -1.61 13.49 31.41
C ALA A 458 -2.17 13.13 32.80
N GLU A 459 -1.82 13.90 33.83
CA GLU A 459 -2.30 13.70 35.20
C GLU A 459 -3.78 14.11 35.36
N GLN A 460 -4.22 15.17 34.67
CA GLN A 460 -5.64 15.53 34.62
C GLN A 460 -6.50 14.42 33.99
N LEU A 461 -6.02 13.80 32.92
CA LEU A 461 -6.71 12.67 32.29
C LEU A 461 -6.72 11.47 33.23
N ARG A 462 -5.57 11.13 33.84
CA ARG A 462 -5.47 10.05 34.84
C ARG A 462 -6.47 10.24 35.98
N SER A 463 -6.45 11.40 36.64
CA SER A 463 -7.35 11.71 37.75
C SER A 463 -8.82 11.65 37.34
N THR A 464 -9.17 12.15 36.14
CA THR A 464 -10.53 12.06 35.61
C THR A 464 -10.97 10.61 35.40
N LEU A 465 -10.09 9.72 34.93
CA LEU A 465 -10.40 8.30 34.78
C LEU A 465 -10.63 7.62 36.13
N LEU A 466 -9.77 7.90 37.11
CA LEU A 466 -9.89 7.33 38.46
C LEU A 466 -11.15 7.82 39.19
N GLU A 467 -11.57 9.06 38.98
CA GLU A 467 -12.74 9.64 39.62
C GLU A 467 -14.06 9.19 38.95
N TYR A 468 -14.12 9.24 37.61
CA TYR A 468 -15.38 9.06 36.88
C TYR A 468 -15.56 7.68 36.27
N ALA A 469 -14.49 6.92 36.02
CA ALA A 469 -14.55 5.58 35.45
C ALA A 469 -13.59 4.58 36.14
N PRO A 470 -13.62 4.46 37.49
CA PRO A 470 -12.70 3.58 38.23
C PRO A 470 -12.86 2.09 37.89
N HIS A 471 -14.01 1.70 37.33
CA HIS A 471 -14.29 0.34 36.86
C HIS A 471 -13.66 0.01 35.50
N MET A 472 -13.15 1.00 34.75
CA MET A 472 -12.59 0.79 33.42
C MET A 472 -11.31 -0.03 33.49
N THR A 473 -11.28 -1.14 32.74
CA THR A 473 -10.07 -1.91 32.50
C THR A 473 -9.24 -1.27 31.40
N HIS A 474 -8.19 -0.58 31.78
CA HIS A 474 -7.20 -0.04 30.85
C HIS A 474 -6.28 -1.14 30.35
N GLN A 475 -6.14 -1.26 29.04
CA GLN A 475 -5.41 -2.37 28.44
C GLN A 475 -4.63 -1.97 27.18
N ILE A 476 -3.70 -2.83 26.80
CA ILE A 476 -3.00 -2.80 25.51
C ILE A 476 -3.01 -4.20 24.91
N TRP A 477 -2.70 -4.27 23.62
CA TRP A 477 -2.51 -5.54 22.90
C TRP A 477 -1.08 -5.66 22.40
N ILE A 478 -0.56 -6.89 22.46
CA ILE A 478 0.81 -7.24 22.05
C ILE A 478 0.76 -8.48 21.15
N PRO A 479 1.51 -8.50 20.03
CA PRO A 479 1.66 -9.71 19.24
C PRO A 479 2.29 -10.86 20.02
N ASP A 480 1.69 -12.05 19.92
CA ASP A 480 2.27 -13.29 20.42
C ASP A 480 3.01 -14.05 19.30
N ALA A 481 3.43 -15.27 19.60
CA ALA A 481 4.13 -16.13 18.64
C ALA A 481 3.25 -16.61 17.47
N ARG A 482 1.91 -16.59 17.61
CA ARG A 482 0.96 -17.02 16.57
C ARG A 482 0.59 -15.88 15.63
N THR A 483 0.68 -14.63 16.08
CA THR A 483 0.26 -13.45 15.31
C THR A 483 0.77 -13.48 13.88
N ASP A 484 2.08 -13.64 13.65
CA ASP A 484 2.66 -13.56 12.30
C ASP A 484 2.16 -14.66 11.36
N GLU A 485 1.60 -15.76 11.86
CA GLU A 485 1.08 -16.84 11.03
C GLU A 485 -0.33 -16.55 10.55
N VAL A 486 -1.19 -16.01 11.42
CA VAL A 486 -2.64 -15.91 11.17
C VAL A 486 -3.12 -14.51 10.82
N PHE A 487 -2.35 -13.48 11.20
CA PHE A 487 -2.78 -12.09 11.12
C PHE A 487 -2.99 -11.61 9.67
N TRP A 488 -2.22 -12.15 8.73
CA TRP A 488 -2.27 -11.78 7.31
C TRP A 488 -3.56 -12.23 6.62
N ASP A 489 -4.16 -13.33 7.08
CA ASP A 489 -5.46 -13.85 6.62
C ASP A 489 -6.67 -13.18 7.30
N GLY A 490 -6.41 -12.32 8.30
CA GLY A 490 -7.42 -11.55 9.03
C GLY A 490 -8.03 -12.28 10.22
N ASP A 491 -7.34 -13.31 10.74
CA ASP A 491 -7.66 -13.84 12.08
C ASP A 491 -7.42 -12.74 13.13
N ARG A 492 -8.26 -12.72 14.16
CA ARG A 492 -8.21 -11.77 15.29
C ARG A 492 -8.01 -12.47 16.62
N ASP A 493 -8.06 -13.80 16.67
CA ASP A 493 -7.97 -14.63 17.88
C ASP A 493 -6.52 -15.01 18.19
N HIS A 494 -5.69 -13.97 18.35
CA HIS A 494 -4.25 -14.09 18.63
C HIS A 494 -3.71 -12.86 19.39
N GLY A 495 -2.48 -12.99 19.89
CA GLY A 495 -1.83 -11.97 20.70
C GLY A 495 -2.23 -12.03 22.17
N VAL A 496 -1.57 -11.18 22.96
CA VAL A 496 -1.76 -11.07 24.41
C VAL A 496 -2.40 -9.73 24.72
N SER A 497 -3.52 -9.76 25.45
CA SER A 497 -4.02 -8.56 26.14
C SER A 497 -3.24 -8.38 27.44
N VAL A 498 -2.78 -7.15 27.69
CA VAL A 498 -2.23 -6.75 28.99
C VAL A 498 -3.24 -5.82 29.65
N PRO A 499 -4.18 -6.38 30.45
CA PRO A 499 -5.17 -5.59 31.16
C PRO A 499 -4.60 -5.01 32.46
N GLY A 500 -5.34 -4.06 33.04
CA GLY A 500 -5.08 -3.57 34.39
C GLY A 500 -3.79 -2.75 34.49
N LEU A 501 -3.57 -1.84 33.54
CA LEU A 501 -2.46 -0.89 33.64
C LEU A 501 -2.53 -0.13 34.97
N PRO A 502 -1.39 0.09 35.67
CA PRO A 502 -1.36 0.58 37.06
C PRO A 502 -1.60 2.10 37.14
N LEU A 503 -2.73 2.57 36.61
CA LEU A 503 -3.13 3.99 36.65
C LEU A 503 -3.40 4.47 38.08
N ASN A 504 -3.78 3.58 39.00
CA ASN A 504 -3.93 3.91 40.42
C ASN A 504 -2.60 4.30 41.07
N ASP A 505 -1.51 3.67 40.64
CA ASP A 505 -0.19 3.85 41.25
C ASP A 505 0.43 5.18 40.81
N SER A 506 0.79 5.28 39.53
CA SER A 506 1.34 6.50 38.93
C SER A 506 1.46 6.37 37.41
N LEU A 507 1.64 7.51 36.72
CA LEU A 507 2.01 7.51 35.29
C LEU A 507 3.32 6.75 35.05
N GLU A 508 4.30 6.90 35.94
CA GLU A 508 5.59 6.20 35.84
C GLU A 508 5.44 4.68 35.92
N ALA A 509 4.55 4.18 36.78
CA ALA A 509 4.25 2.75 36.87
C ALA A 509 3.65 2.20 35.56
N VAL A 510 2.77 2.98 34.92
CA VAL A 510 2.20 2.61 33.60
C VAL A 510 3.31 2.49 32.57
N PHE A 511 4.17 3.50 32.43
CA PHE A 511 5.28 3.46 31.48
C PHE A 511 6.30 2.34 31.80
N SER A 512 6.52 2.04 33.08
CA SER A 512 7.40 0.96 33.49
C SER A 512 6.86 -0.40 33.05
N LEU A 513 5.55 -0.61 33.17
CA LEU A 513 4.88 -1.82 32.66
C LEU A 513 4.95 -1.90 31.13
N LEU A 514 4.65 -0.81 30.41
CA LEU A 514 4.74 -0.77 28.94
C LEU A 514 6.15 -1.13 28.46
N ASN A 515 7.18 -0.51 29.04
CA ASN A 515 8.58 -0.78 28.72
C ASN A 515 8.98 -2.23 29.03
N ARG A 516 8.51 -2.80 30.14
CA ARG A 516 8.76 -4.20 30.51
C ARG A 516 8.15 -5.15 29.47
N VAL A 517 6.87 -4.96 29.15
CA VAL A 517 6.14 -5.76 28.17
C VAL A 517 6.81 -5.67 26.79
N MET A 518 7.24 -4.49 26.38
CA MET A 518 7.92 -4.31 25.10
C MET A 518 9.25 -5.08 25.01
N LYS A 519 9.97 -5.18 26.13
CA LYS A 519 11.23 -5.96 26.22
C LYS A 519 10.98 -7.47 26.28
N GLU A 520 9.94 -7.92 26.97
CA GLU A 520 9.58 -9.34 27.08
C GLU A 520 9.00 -9.89 25.76
N TYR A 521 8.41 -9.04 24.94
CA TYR A 521 7.81 -9.39 23.66
C TYR A 521 8.37 -8.51 22.52
N PRO A 522 9.65 -8.68 22.11
CA PRO A 522 10.23 -7.87 21.03
C PRO A 522 9.45 -8.01 19.71
N LEU A 523 9.11 -6.89 19.07
CA LEU A 523 8.20 -6.89 17.93
C LEU A 523 8.80 -7.57 16.69
N ASP A 524 10.10 -7.39 16.45
CA ASP A 524 10.86 -7.97 15.33
C ASP A 524 11.08 -9.49 15.48
N GLU A 525 11.08 -10.01 16.71
CA GLU A 525 11.04 -11.45 16.96
C GLU A 525 9.66 -12.04 16.66
N ARG A 526 8.59 -11.26 16.86
CA ARG A 526 7.21 -11.72 16.73
C ARG A 526 6.60 -11.49 15.36
N ILE A 527 7.06 -10.51 14.58
CA ILE A 527 6.45 -10.14 13.30
C ILE A 527 7.53 -10.08 12.21
N SER A 528 7.39 -10.93 11.20
CA SER A 528 8.40 -11.04 10.15
C SER A 528 8.49 -9.78 9.31
N ALA A 529 7.37 -9.08 9.08
CA ALA A 529 7.38 -7.81 8.37
C ALA A 529 8.24 -6.74 9.06
N VAL A 530 8.17 -6.67 10.39
CA VAL A 530 8.97 -5.71 11.17
C VAL A 530 10.45 -6.06 11.09
N ARG A 531 10.78 -7.36 11.17
CA ARG A 531 12.14 -7.87 10.97
C ARG A 531 12.72 -7.53 9.59
N ASN A 532 11.87 -7.52 8.55
CA ASN A 532 12.25 -7.16 7.19
C ASN A 532 12.17 -5.65 6.91
N HIS A 533 12.07 -4.79 7.94
CA HIS A 533 11.94 -3.33 7.82
C HIS A 533 10.69 -2.85 7.05
N LEU A 534 9.65 -3.69 7.00
CA LEU A 534 8.37 -3.41 6.35
C LEU A 534 7.27 -3.18 7.39
N THR A 535 7.57 -2.49 8.49
CA THR A 535 6.61 -2.15 9.55
C THR A 535 5.27 -1.58 9.03
N PRO A 536 5.21 -0.76 7.96
CA PRO A 536 3.94 -0.29 7.41
C PRO A 536 2.95 -1.40 7.00
N ILE A 537 3.40 -2.59 6.58
CA ILE A 537 2.46 -3.68 6.25
C ILE A 537 1.81 -4.27 7.51
N PHE A 538 2.54 -4.33 8.63
CA PHE A 538 2.00 -4.74 9.92
C PHE A 538 0.96 -3.73 10.40
N LEU A 539 1.24 -2.44 10.22
CA LEU A 539 0.30 -1.36 10.53
C LEU A 539 -0.94 -1.35 9.62
N MET A 540 -0.76 -1.71 8.35
CA MET A 540 -1.87 -1.96 7.43
C MET A 540 -2.76 -3.09 7.95
N ALA A 541 -2.19 -4.19 8.44
CA ALA A 541 -2.96 -5.30 9.01
C ALA A 541 -3.75 -4.85 10.25
N CYS A 542 -3.12 -4.11 11.18
CA CYS A 542 -3.79 -3.52 12.35
C CYS A 542 -5.00 -2.68 11.94
N ARG A 543 -4.82 -1.76 10.99
CA ARG A 543 -5.90 -0.89 10.50
C ARG A 543 -6.99 -1.68 9.78
N HIS A 544 -6.61 -2.55 8.85
CA HIS A 544 -7.52 -3.25 7.95
C HIS A 544 -8.38 -4.27 8.70
N TYR A 545 -7.81 -4.96 9.69
CA TYR A 545 -8.51 -5.98 10.50
C TYR A 545 -8.97 -5.47 11.87
N ARG A 546 -8.84 -4.16 12.15
CA ARG A 546 -9.21 -3.50 13.42
C ARG A 546 -8.56 -4.16 14.65
N MET A 547 -7.26 -4.46 14.54
CA MET A 547 -6.44 -4.89 15.68
C MET A 547 -5.64 -3.71 16.23
N PRO A 548 -5.52 -3.55 17.56
CA PRO A 548 -4.81 -2.40 18.14
C PRO A 548 -3.35 -2.34 17.70
N VAL A 549 -2.79 -1.13 17.62
CA VAL A 549 -1.35 -0.93 17.35
C VAL A 549 -0.57 -1.11 18.65
N PRO A 550 0.45 -1.99 18.71
CA PRO A 550 1.18 -2.25 19.94
C PRO A 550 2.10 -1.07 20.32
N PRO A 551 2.36 -0.84 21.62
CA PRO A 551 3.19 0.26 22.14
C PRO A 551 4.59 0.35 21.52
N HIS A 552 5.14 -0.78 21.06
CA HIS A 552 6.39 -0.82 20.30
C HIS A 552 6.46 0.17 19.15
N VAL A 553 5.35 0.37 18.44
CA VAL A 553 5.34 1.22 17.25
C VAL A 553 5.08 2.68 17.59
N TRP A 554 4.17 2.97 18.52
CA TRP A 554 3.77 4.34 18.80
C TRP A 554 4.56 5.03 19.92
N GLN A 555 5.32 4.33 20.76
CA GLN A 555 6.24 5.01 21.69
C GLN A 555 7.54 5.50 21.05
N GLY A 556 7.94 4.91 19.91
CA GLY A 556 9.23 5.20 19.28
C GLY A 556 10.42 4.79 20.15
N GLN A 557 11.50 4.28 19.54
CA GLN A 557 12.77 4.18 20.28
C GLN A 557 13.39 5.57 20.36
N LYS A 558 13.94 5.95 21.53
CA LYS A 558 14.82 7.12 21.63
C LYS A 558 15.89 6.98 20.54
N ARG A 559 15.92 7.89 19.57
CA ARG A 559 17.02 7.97 18.60
C ARG A 559 18.31 8.09 19.42
N SER A 560 19.15 7.06 19.39
CA SER A 560 20.54 7.22 19.79
C SER A 560 21.12 8.31 18.90
N SER A 561 21.53 9.42 19.49
CA SER A 561 22.30 10.46 18.81
C SER A 561 23.41 9.79 18.00
N PRO A 562 23.68 10.20 16.75
CA PRO A 562 24.83 9.68 16.03
C PRO A 562 26.07 9.95 16.88
N ASP A 563 26.83 8.89 17.16
CA ASP A 563 28.10 8.95 17.87
C ASP A 563 28.94 10.09 17.29
N SER A 564 29.18 11.11 18.09
CA SER A 564 30.21 12.11 17.84
C SER A 564 31.58 11.47 18.05
N THR A 565 31.95 10.54 17.19
CA THR A 565 33.36 10.18 16.98
C THR A 565 33.90 11.04 15.85
N VAL A 566 34.14 12.31 16.15
CA VAL A 566 35.18 13.07 15.45
C VAL A 566 36.38 13.08 16.39
N SER A 567 37.42 12.43 15.93
CA SER A 567 38.76 12.36 16.49
C SER A 567 39.24 13.71 17.03
N ASP A 568 39.48 13.73 18.33
CA ASP A 568 40.24 14.77 19.02
C ASP A 568 41.73 14.59 18.67
N GLN A 569 42.12 15.01 17.47
CA GLN A 569 43.53 15.19 17.13
C GLN A 569 44.01 16.50 17.75
N ARG A 570 44.59 16.36 18.94
CA ARG A 570 45.40 17.38 19.62
C ARG A 570 46.45 17.94 18.66
N VAL A 571 46.34 19.22 18.34
CA VAL A 571 47.44 20.03 17.83
C VAL A 571 48.36 20.33 19.02
N PRO A 572 49.68 20.06 18.96
CA PRO A 572 50.59 20.42 20.03
C PRO A 572 50.90 21.92 19.99
N ASP A 573 50.87 22.52 21.18
CA ASP A 573 51.27 23.89 21.48
C ASP A 573 52.68 24.19 20.96
N THR A 574 52.82 25.23 20.16
CA THR A 574 54.12 25.84 19.84
C THR A 574 54.36 26.96 20.84
N GLU A 575 55.28 26.72 21.77
CA GLU A 575 55.74 27.70 22.74
C GLU A 575 56.42 28.91 22.08
N LYS A 576 56.23 30.04 22.79
CA LYS A 576 56.90 31.34 22.64
C LYS A 576 58.40 31.23 22.37
N GLN A 577 58.91 32.05 21.46
CA GLN A 577 60.20 32.73 21.68
C GLN A 577 60.14 34.18 21.20
N GLN A 578 60.33 35.06 22.18
CA GLN A 578 60.62 36.49 22.01
C GLN A 578 62.03 36.69 21.45
N SER A 579 62.17 37.80 20.74
CA SER A 579 63.42 38.50 20.46
C SER A 579 64.26 38.81 21.70
N GLN A 580 65.57 38.58 21.66
CA GLN A 580 66.64 39.62 21.70
C GLN A 580 67.98 39.04 22.21
N GLY A 581 69.00 39.10 21.33
CA GLY A 581 70.38 39.51 21.61
C GLY A 581 71.26 38.70 22.58
N GLY A 582 72.31 38.07 22.03
CA GLY A 582 73.46 37.55 22.79
C GLY A 582 74.13 36.37 22.11
#